data_AF-A0A7W6SGS8-F1
#
_entry.id   AF-A0A7W6SGS8-F1
#
_cell.length_a   1.000
_cell.length_b   1.000
_cell.length_c   1.000
_cell.angle_alpha   90.00
_cell.angle_beta   90.00
_cell.angle_gamma   90.00
#
_symmetry.space_group_name_H-M   'P 1'
#
loop_
_entity.id
_entity.type
_entity.pdbx_description
1 polymer ?
#
loop_
_entity_poly.entity_id
_entity_poly.type
_entity_poly.pdbx_seq_one_letter_code
_entity_poly.pdbx_strand_id
1 'polypeptide(L)' 'MAWLLAQRPWIVPIPGTTKLHRLEENLGAAVVTLSEADLAAIAGVLAKVAVQGDRYPAHLQARVGR' A
#
# COMPACT_ATOMS: atom_id res chain seq x y z
N MET A 1 -0.25 -6.69 2.39
CA MET A 1 -1.61 -6.12 2.57
C MET A 1 -1.87 -5.68 4.02
N ALA A 2 -1.48 -6.45 5.03
CA ALA A 2 -1.69 -6.14 6.46
C ALA A 2 -1.30 -4.70 6.88
N TRP A 3 -0.12 -4.22 6.44
CA TRP A 3 0.35 -2.87 6.74
C TRP A 3 -0.62 -1.77 6.26
N LEU A 4 -1.23 -1.93 5.09
CA LEU A 4 -2.17 -0.95 4.53
C LEU A 4 -3.48 -0.94 5.31
N LEU A 5 -3.97 -2.13 5.69
CA LEU A 5 -5.17 -2.29 6.51
C LEU A 5 -4.98 -1.72 7.93
N ALA A 6 -3.76 -1.79 8.47
CA ALA A 6 -3.42 -1.25 9.79
C ALA A 6 -3.37 0.29 9.83
N GLN A 7 -3.36 1.00 8.69
CA GLN A 7 -3.18 2.45 8.68
C GLN A 7 -4.38 3.20 9.26
N ARG A 8 -5.61 2.86 8.84
CA ARG A 8 -6.86 3.48 9.31
C ARG A 8 -8.02 2.50 9.16
N PRO A 9 -9.01 2.54 10.06
CA PRO A 9 -10.12 1.58 10.04
C PRO A 9 -11.04 1.70 8.80
N TRP A 10 -11.00 2.82 8.08
CA TRP A 10 -11.81 3.05 6.88
C TRP A 10 -11.08 2.75 5.56
N ILE A 11 -9.87 2.19 5.60
CA ILE A 11 -9.14 1.83 4.38
C ILE A 11 -9.61 0.44 3.91
N VAL A 12 -10.24 0.41 2.74
CA VAL A 12 -10.67 -0.83 2.07
C VAL A 12 -9.87 -1.01 0.78
N PRO A 13 -8.82 -1.86 0.77
CA PRO A 13 -8.03 -2.12 -0.43
C PRO A 13 -8.82 -2.97 -1.43
N ILE A 14 -8.60 -2.73 -2.72
CA ILE A 14 -9.22 -3.47 -3.83
C ILE A 14 -8.12 -4.24 -4.58
N PRO A 15 -7.57 -5.34 -4.00
CA PRO A 15 -6.48 -6.06 -4.63
C PRO A 15 -6.97 -6.79 -5.89
N GLY A 16 -6.32 -6.54 -7.02
CA GLY A 16 -6.51 -7.31 -8.26
C GLY A 16 -5.47 -8.43 -8.39
N THR A 17 -5.90 -9.64 -8.70
CA THR A 17 -5.01 -10.77 -9.03
C THR A 17 -5.68 -11.72 -10.02
N THR A 18 -4.88 -12.37 -10.86
CA THR A 18 -5.33 -13.44 -11.77
C THR A 18 -5.06 -14.85 -11.23
N LYS A 19 -4.37 -14.96 -10.08
CA LYS A 19 -3.94 -16.23 -9.49
C LYS A 19 -4.66 -16.48 -8.16
N LEU A 20 -5.23 -17.67 -8.00
CA LEU A 20 -6.01 -18.05 -6.81
C LEU A 20 -5.18 -18.01 -5.53
N HIS A 21 -3.98 -18.60 -5.51
CA HIS A 21 -3.12 -18.58 -4.32
C HIS A 21 -2.76 -17.16 -3.86
N ARG A 22 -2.71 -16.18 -4.77
CA ARG A 22 -2.47 -14.77 -4.42
C ARG A 22 -3.71 -14.13 -3.80
N LEU A 23 -4.90 -14.55 -4.19
CA LEU A 23 -6.14 -14.12 -3.54
C LEU A 23 -6.15 -14.61 -2.08
N GLU A 24 -5.83 -15.89 -1.86
CA GLU A 24 -5.74 -16.49 -0.53
C GLU A 24 -4.71 -15.78 0.35
N GLU A 25 -3.52 -15.50 -0.18
CA GLU A 25 -2.47 -14.73 0.52
C GLU A 25 -2.97 -13.30 0.88
N ASN A 26 -3.62 -12.61 -0.06
CA ASN A 26 -4.14 -11.26 0.16
C ASN A 26 -5.24 -11.24 1.22
N LEU A 27 -6.13 -12.25 1.23
CA LEU A 27 -7.17 -12.41 2.24
C LEU A 27 -6.56 -12.73 3.61
N GLY A 28 -5.56 -13.63 3.66
CA GLY A 28 -4.84 -13.97 4.88
C GLY A 28 -4.16 -12.77 5.53
N ALA A 29 -3.77 -11.76 4.76
CA ALA A 29 -3.21 -10.55 5.31
C ALA A 29 -4.20 -9.70 6.15
N ALA A 30 -5.52 -9.95 6.04
CA ALA A 30 -6.52 -9.25 6.86
C ALA A 30 -6.55 -9.73 8.32
N VAL A 31 -6.03 -10.94 8.60
CA VAL A 31 -5.95 -11.48 9.97
C VAL A 31 -4.59 -11.25 10.63
N VAL A 32 -3.62 -10.70 9.89
CA VAL A 32 -2.30 -10.39 10.42
C VAL A 32 -2.37 -9.11 11.25
N THR A 33 -2.00 -9.21 12.53
CA THR A 33 -1.89 -8.06 13.43
C THR A 33 -0.44 -7.59 13.45
N LEU A 34 -0.23 -6.29 13.21
CA LEU A 34 1.07 -5.64 13.35
C LEU A 34 1.09 -4.84 14.64
N SER A 35 2.14 -4.99 15.43
CA SER A 35 2.34 -4.18 16.63
C SER A 35 2.75 -2.75 16.27
N GLU A 36 2.66 -1.84 17.24
CA GLU A 36 3.16 -0.47 17.07
C GLU A 36 4.67 -0.45 16.74
N ALA A 37 5.44 -1.38 17.31
CA ALA A 37 6.86 -1.54 17.01
C ALA A 37 7.09 -1.95 15.55
N ASP A 38 6.30 -2.87 15.03
CA ASP A 38 6.38 -3.29 13.62
C ASP A 38 6.06 -2.13 12.68
N LEU A 39 5.00 -1.38 12.99
CA LEU A 39 4.59 -0.21 12.20
C LEU A 39 5.66 0.88 12.22
N ALA A 40 6.27 1.15 13.38
CA ALA A 40 7.36 2.11 13.52
C ALA A 40 8.61 1.67 12.75
N ALA A 41 8.96 0.38 12.80
CA ALA A 41 10.07 -0.18 12.05
C ALA A 41 9.85 -0.03 10.53
N ILE A 42 8.66 -0.40 10.04
CA ILE A 42 8.31 -0.25 8.62
C ILE A 42 8.36 1.22 8.19
N ALA A 43 7.78 2.13 8.99
CA ALA A 43 7.81 3.56 8.70
C ALA A 43 9.25 4.11 8.64
N GLY A 44 10.12 3.68 9.56
CA GLY A 44 11.53 4.07 9.60
C GLY A 44 12.33 3.61 8.37
N VAL A 45 12.00 2.46 7.79
CA VAL A 45 12.60 2.00 6.53
C VAL A 45 12.04 2.79 5.35
N LEU A 46 10.71 2.96 5.27
CA LEU A 46 10.06 3.68 4.17
C LEU A 46 10.49 5.14 4.07
N ALA A 47 10.74 5.81 5.20
CA ALA A 47 11.22 7.19 5.22
C ALA A 47 12.58 7.39 4.52
N LYS A 48 13.37 6.32 4.37
CA LYS A 48 14.67 6.35 3.70
C LYS A 48 14.58 6.07 2.19
N VAL A 49 13.41 5.68 1.69
CA VAL A 49 13.20 5.36 0.29
C VAL A 49 13.06 6.66 -0.51
N ALA A 50 14.05 6.94 -1.36
CA ALA A 50 13.95 8.00 -2.34
C ALA A 50 12.98 7.57 -3.45
N VAL A 51 11.81 8.21 -3.52
CA VAL A 51 10.83 7.98 -4.59
C VAL A 51 11.36 8.62 -5.87
N GLN A 52 11.52 7.82 -6.92
CA GLN A 52 11.96 8.28 -8.24
C GLN A 52 10.81 8.23 -9.24
N GLY A 53 10.70 9.29 -10.05
CA GLY A 53 9.68 9.42 -11.08
C GLY A 53 8.42 10.13 -10.61
N ASP A 54 7.75 10.79 -11.56
CA ASP A 54 6.48 11.47 -11.33
C ASP A 54 5.31 10.50 -11.36
N ARG A 55 4.23 10.84 -10.64
CA ARG A 55 2.98 10.05 -10.65
C ARG A 55 2.38 9.93 -12.05
N TYR A 56 2.57 10.95 -12.88
CA TYR A 56 2.12 10.98 -14.26
C TYR A 56 3.24 11.52 -15.16
N PRO A 57 3.34 11.04 -16.41
CA PRO A 57 4.09 11.75 -17.44
C PRO A 57 3.65 13.21 -17.52
N ALA A 58 4.57 14.14 -17.77
CA ALA A 58 4.33 15.60 -17.73
C ALA A 58 3.08 16.04 -18.53
N HIS A 59 2.83 15.42 -19.69
CA HIS A 59 1.68 15.73 -20.55
C HIS A 59 0.32 15.30 -19.95
N LEU A 60 0.29 14.24 -19.14
CA LEU A 60 -0.89 13.81 -18.39
C LEU A 60 -1.05 14.61 -17.10
N GLN A 61 0.06 14.94 -16.43
CA GLN A 61 0.04 15.77 -15.22
C GLN A 61 -0.57 17.16 -15.50
N ALA A 62 -0.29 17.75 -16.66
CA ALA A 62 -0.86 19.03 -17.08
C ALA A 62 -2.41 19.04 -17.20
N ARG A 63 -3.06 17.87 -17.23
CA ARG A 63 -4.51 17.70 -17.38
C ARG A 63 -5.23 17.39 -16.06
N VAL A 64 -4.49 17.16 -14.96
CA VAL A 64 -5.09 16.86 -13.65
C VAL A 64 -5.60 18.15 -13.02
N GLY A 65 -6.89 18.21 -12.63
CA GLY A 65 -7.48 19.35 -11.93
C GLY A 65 -7.90 20.53 -12.83
N ARG A 66 -7.98 20.32 -14.14
CA ARG A 66 -8.56 21.24 -15.12
C ARG A 66 -9.97 20.80 -15.47
#